data_AF-A0A7V0NUU3-F1
#
_entry.id   AF-A0A7V0NUU3-F1
#
_cell.length_a   1.000
_cell.length_b   1.000
_cell.length_c   1.000
_cell.angle_alpha   90.00
_cell.angle_beta   90.00
_cell.angle_gamma   90.00
#
_symmetry.space_group_name_H-M   'P 1'
#
loop_
_entity.id
_entity.type
_entity.pdbx_description
1 polymer ?
#
loop_
_entity_poly.entity_id
_entity_poly.type
_entity_poly.pdbx_seq_one_letter_code
_entity_poly.pdbx_strand_id
1 'polypeptide(L)' 'TGIGGRIATYRVVETLIVTPADMWIVDPTDTPMFTMFACHPKGSARHRIVVRAELVDAPVVQLP' A
#
# COMPACT_ATOMS: atom_id res chain seq x y z
N THR A 1 20.89 -18.48 6.57
CA THR A 1 20.40 -17.50 7.56
C THR A 1 18.98 -17.10 7.17
N GLY A 2 17.97 -17.82 7.69
CA GLY A 2 16.57 -17.54 7.38
C GLY A 2 16.05 -16.40 8.25
N ILE A 3 15.83 -15.23 7.66
CA ILE A 3 14.97 -14.20 8.27
C ILE A 3 13.56 -14.77 8.30
N GLY A 4 12.94 -14.87 9.48
CA GLY A 4 11.58 -15.36 9.67
C GLY A 4 10.55 -14.42 9.04
N GLY A 5 10.44 -14.44 7.71
CA GLY A 5 9.53 -13.62 6.94
C GLY A 5 8.10 -14.06 7.16
N ARG A 6 7.25 -13.13 7.60
CA ARG A 6 5.80 -13.30 7.51
C ARG A 6 5.34 -12.77 6.17
N ILE A 7 4.51 -13.52 5.47
CA ILE A 7 3.89 -13.07 4.23
C ILE A 7 2.48 -12.56 4.54
N ALA A 8 2.15 -11.40 3.99
CA ALA A 8 0.81 -10.84 4.02
C ALA A 8 0.31 -10.65 2.58
N THR A 9 -0.90 -11.11 2.30
CA THR A 9 -1.55 -10.93 1.00
C THR A 9 -2.58 -9.81 1.12
N TYR A 10 -2.51 -8.83 0.20
CA TYR A 10 -3.44 -7.72 0.13
C TYR A 10 -4.19 -7.74 -1.21
N ARG A 11 -5.46 -7.32 -1.20
CA ARG A 11 -6.31 -7.17 -2.40
C ARG A 11 -6.51 -5.70 -2.68
N VAL A 12 -6.12 -5.26 -3.87
CA VAL A 12 -6.36 -3.87 -4.33
C VAL A 12 -7.87 -3.60 -4.39
N VAL A 13 -8.30 -2.52 -3.78
CA VAL A 13 -9.70 -2.07 -3.76
C VAL A 13 -9.89 -0.72 -4.43
N GLU A 14 -8.84 0.10 -4.51
CA GLU A 14 -8.92 1.43 -5.10
C GLU A 14 -7.61 1.86 -5.75
N THR A 15 -7.70 2.65 -6.81
CA THR A 15 -6.58 3.39 -7.39
C THR A 15 -7.00 4.81 -7.72
N LEU A 16 -6.24 5.79 -7.25
CA LEU A 16 -6.58 7.21 -7.31
C LEU A 16 -5.36 8.05 -7.70
N ILE A 17 -5.60 9.18 -8.38
CA ILE A 17 -4.59 10.21 -8.63
C ILE A 17 -4.90 11.41 -7.74
N VAL A 18 -3.97 11.79 -6.88
CA VAL A 18 -4.11 12.89 -5.91
C VAL A 18 -3.00 13.91 -6.04
N THR A 19 -3.14 15.05 -5.37
CA THR A 19 -2.10 16.06 -5.29
C THR A 19 -1.00 15.66 -4.29
N PRO A 20 0.20 16.24 -4.38
CA PRO A 20 1.25 15.99 -3.39
C PRO A 20 0.93 16.47 -1.97
N ALA A 21 -0.07 17.33 -1.79
CA ALA A 21 -0.48 17.87 -0.49
C ALA A 21 -1.52 16.98 0.23
N ASP A 22 -2.07 15.98 -0.47
CA ASP A 22 -3.07 15.05 0.06
C ASP A 22 -2.43 14.04 1.04
N MET A 23 -2.09 14.51 2.23
CA MET A 23 -1.42 13.71 3.26
C MET A 23 -2.31 12.64 3.88
N TRP A 24 -3.63 12.74 3.73
CA TRP A 24 -4.60 11.75 4.23
C TRP A 24 -4.37 10.33 3.69
N ILE A 25 -3.57 10.17 2.62
CA ILE A 25 -3.23 8.86 2.05
C ILE A 25 -2.39 7.99 3.00
N VAL A 26 -1.66 8.59 3.96
CA VAL A 26 -0.83 7.86 4.93
C VAL A 26 -1.50 7.73 6.31
N ASP A 27 -2.67 8.32 6.49
CA ASP A 27 -3.39 8.23 7.76
C ASP A 27 -3.84 6.78 8.01
N PRO A 28 -3.75 6.28 9.25
CA PRO A 28 -4.30 4.97 9.59
C PRO A 28 -5.80 4.87 9.31
N THR A 29 -6.24 3.67 8.96
CA THR A 29 -7.65 3.34 8.74
C THR A 29 -8.15 2.37 9.82
N ASP A 30 -9.47 2.27 9.99
CA ASP A 30 -10.09 1.36 10.97
C ASP A 30 -9.82 -0.13 10.64
N THR A 31 -9.57 -0.44 9.37
CA THR A 31 -9.20 -1.78 8.90
C THR A 31 -7.73 -1.82 8.43
N PRO A 32 -7.05 -2.98 8.46
CA PRO A 32 -5.69 -3.09 7.93
C PRO A 32 -5.63 -2.74 6.43
N MET A 33 -5.00 -1.62 6.12
CA MET A 33 -4.87 -1.10 4.77
C MET A 33 -3.41 -0.92 4.38
N PHE A 34 -3.07 -1.44 3.20
CA PHE A 34 -1.82 -1.14 2.53
C PHE A 34 -2.03 0.01 1.55
N THR A 35 -1.29 1.10 1.76
CA THR A 35 -1.22 2.22 0.81
C THR A 35 0.13 2.17 0.10
N MET A 36 0.12 1.99 -1.23
CA MET A 36 1.29 2.17 -2.08
C MET A 36 1.11 3.42 -2.92
N PHE A 37 2.14 4.26 -2.99
CA PHE A 37 2.06 5.48 -3.80
C PHE A 37 3.38 5.78 -4.52
N ALA A 38 3.26 6.47 -5.65
CA ALA A 38 4.40 6.91 -6.45
C ALA A 38 4.10 8.25 -7.13
N CYS A 39 5.15 8.91 -7.62
CA CYS A 39 5.01 10.08 -8.48
C CYS A 39 4.19 9.74 -9.74
N HIS A 40 3.30 10.63 -10.14
CA HIS A 40 2.49 10.47 -11.34
C HIS A 40 2.33 11.78 -12.13
N PRO A 41 2.37 11.72 -13.48
CA PRO A 41 2.76 10.58 -14.31
C PRO A 41 4.27 10.32 -14.24
N LYS A 42 4.72 9.26 -14.90
CA LYS A 42 6.15 8.89 -14.97
C LYS A 42 7.00 10.11 -15.36
N GLY A 43 8.04 10.37 -14.56
CA GLY A 43 8.96 11.50 -14.76
C GLY A 43 8.45 12.84 -14.20
N SER A 44 7.31 12.88 -13.51
CA SER A 44 6.76 14.10 -12.93
C SER A 44 6.26 13.88 -11.50
N ALA A 45 6.54 14.83 -10.61
CA ALA A 45 6.09 14.81 -9.22
C ALA A 45 4.80 15.62 -9.00
N ARG A 46 4.11 16.07 -10.06
CA ARG A 46 2.94 16.96 -9.95
C ARG A 46 1.72 16.32 -9.28
N HIS A 47 1.63 14.99 -9.30
CA HIS A 47 0.59 14.21 -8.62
C HIS A 47 1.19 12.96 -7.98
N ARG A 48 0.37 12.22 -7.25
CA ARG A 48 0.66 10.86 -6.79
C ARG A 48 -0.37 9.90 -7.36
N ILE A 49 0.09 8.77 -7.88
CA ILE A 49 -0.77 7.60 -8.06
C ILE A 49 -0.74 6.83 -6.75
N VAL A 50 -1.91 6.50 -6.23
CA VAL A 50 -2.09 5.84 -4.94
C VAL A 50 -2.95 4.61 -5.17
N VAL A 51 -2.51 3.48 -4.60
CA VAL A 51 -3.21 2.21 -4.59
C VAL A 51 -3.54 1.87 -3.14
N ARG A 52 -4.82 1.61 -2.85
CA ARG A 52 -5.28 1.10 -1.56
C ARG A 52 -5.63 -0.37 -1.68
N ALA A 53 -5.15 -1.17 -0.74
CA ALA A 53 -5.39 -2.61 -0.70
C ALA A 53 -5.73 -3.09 0.71
N GLU A 54 -6.77 -3.91 0.84
CA GLU A 54 -7.20 -4.50 2.10
C GLU A 54 -6.44 -5.81 2.36
N LEU A 55 -6.12 -6.10 3.62
CA LEU A 55 -5.54 -7.39 4.00
C LEU A 55 -6.54 -8.52 3.73
N VAL A 56 -6.11 -9.57 3.03
CA VAL A 56 -6.97 -10.72 2.68
C VAL A 56 -7.07 -11.72 3.84
N ASP A 57 -5.96 -11.96 4.54
CA ASP A 57 -5.90 -12.88 5.68
C ASP A 57 -4.71 -12.54 6.62
N ALA A 58 -4.71 -13.10 7.82
CA ALA A 58 -3.65 -12.92 8.81
C ALA A 58 -2.27 -13.35 8.25
N PRO A 59 -1.18 -12.61 8.54
CA PRO A 59 0.13 -12.95 8.00
C PRO A 59 0.61 -14.34 8.45
N VAL A 60 0.89 -15.21 7.48
CA VAL A 60 1.38 -16.57 7.71
C VAL A 60 2.91 -16.57 7.85
N VAL A 61 3.43 -17.42 8.74
CA VAL A 61 4.88 -17.67 8.83
C VAL A 61 5.26 -18.50 7.61
N GLN A 62 6.13 -17.97 6.75
CA GLN A 62 6.66 -18.79 5.66
C GLN A 62 7.81 -19.65 6.20
N LEU A 63 7.57 -20.95 6.30
CA LEU A 63 8.60 -21.95 6.60
C LEU A 63 9.35 -22.30 5.31
N PRO A 64 10.68 -22.56 5.37
CA PRO A 64 11.49 -22.92 4.21
C PRO A 64 11.11 -24.29 3.61
#